data_AF-A0A965EQJ3-F1
#
_entry.id   AF-A0A965EQJ3-F1
#
_cell.length_a   1.000
_cell.length_b   1.000
_cell.length_c   1.000
_cell.angle_alpha   90.00
_cell.angle_beta   90.00
_cell.angle_gamma   90.00
#
_symmetry.space_group_name_H-M   'P 1'
#
loop_
_entity.id
_entity.type
_entity.pdbx_description
1 polymer ?
#
loop_
_entity_poly.entity_id
_entity_poly.type
_entity_poly.pdbx_seq_one_letter_code
_entity_poly.pdbx_strand_id
1 'polypeptide(L)'
;MANKRTSFTSNNSQELVPQEDFDDDKDQVDSAISTTIPVAWSPDNEKIVVEWCDIAKCYKWLHTRSHQKFSRMHAWFTIPAIILSTISGTASFAQGSLPVSMQTFAPMVIGSVNIFIGILTTIQQYLKISEYNESHRVSAIAWDKFARNIRIVLAKHPDERDSDAGHFLKVNGDEFDRMMETSPSIPISVTAEFLEIFSGDTQSWLDCCSKKKQAENKLKMKEESKKKALMFEKLKKPDVCNIIISADNDRHPWYKDANTGKIGNNEDIIFSAISQKMTKMQEDIKLEYERKIRIEKENREREEIEKKRKNDLQQKIINNTVTIANKVKEQTRQIEEYVKLFSNNHGRFPFKTELSEALNSKIDYEILTKYLTDYKTDSIHFEIDEEDMV
;
A
#
# COMPACT_ATOMS: atom_id res chain seq x y z
N MET A 1 -39.51 -23.43 74.80
CA MET A 1 -40.95 -23.27 75.10
C MET A 1 -41.74 -23.50 73.81
N ALA A 2 -42.68 -24.45 73.84
CA ALA A 2 -43.78 -24.73 72.87
C ALA A 2 -43.41 -25.11 71.40
N ASN A 3 -44.05 -26.05 70.69
CA ASN A 3 -44.92 -27.21 71.00
C ASN A 3 -45.05 -28.08 69.71
N LYS A 4 -45.26 -29.40 69.89
CA LYS A 4 -45.77 -30.53 69.05
C LYS A 4 -46.13 -30.34 67.54
N ARG A 5 -45.71 -31.25 66.61
CA ARG A 5 -46.33 -32.57 66.14
C ARG A 5 -47.68 -32.35 65.43
N THR A 6 -48.00 -32.80 64.19
CA THR A 6 -48.20 -34.18 63.63
C THR A 6 -48.77 -34.04 62.18
N SER A 7 -48.29 -34.74 61.13
CA SER A 7 -48.79 -35.98 60.44
C SER A 7 -49.97 -35.91 59.42
N PHE A 8 -49.69 -36.41 58.20
CA PHE A 8 -50.45 -37.37 57.33
C PHE A 8 -51.74 -37.01 56.52
N THR A 9 -51.75 -37.49 55.25
CA THR A 9 -52.87 -37.93 54.33
C THR A 9 -53.90 -36.91 53.83
N SER A 10 -54.61 -37.01 52.70
CA SER A 10 -54.63 -37.80 51.43
C SER A 10 -55.77 -37.20 50.56
N ASN A 11 -55.73 -37.36 49.23
CA ASN A 11 -56.82 -37.35 48.24
C ASN A 11 -57.85 -36.19 48.17
N ASN A 12 -58.08 -35.61 46.98
CA ASN A 12 -59.36 -35.78 46.28
C ASN A 12 -59.30 -35.35 44.79
N SER A 13 -60.03 -36.07 43.94
CA SER A 13 -60.28 -35.79 42.53
C SER A 13 -61.79 -35.72 42.28
N GLN A 14 -62.21 -34.89 41.30
CA GLN A 14 -63.52 -34.83 40.59
C GLN A 14 -64.69 -34.23 41.41
N GLU A 15 -65.62 -33.39 40.91
CA GLU A 15 -66.41 -33.31 39.65
C GLU A 15 -66.94 -31.85 39.44
N LEU A 16 -66.93 -31.27 38.20
CA LEU A 16 -68.08 -30.91 37.29
C LEU A 16 -69.00 -29.74 37.78
N VAL A 17 -69.50 -28.72 37.05
CA VAL A 17 -69.99 -28.44 35.65
C VAL A 17 -70.13 -26.86 35.49
N PRO A 18 -70.72 -26.25 34.44
CA PRO A 18 -70.27 -25.91 33.07
C PRO A 18 -70.18 -24.39 32.75
N GLN A 19 -69.60 -24.02 31.59
CA GLN A 19 -70.18 -22.95 30.75
C GLN A 19 -69.74 -23.08 29.27
N GLU A 20 -70.69 -23.50 28.44
CA GLU A 20 -70.88 -23.17 27.00
C GLU A 20 -71.08 -21.64 26.87
N ASP A 21 -70.80 -20.91 25.79
CA ASP A 21 -70.28 -21.14 24.44
C ASP A 21 -69.87 -19.74 23.91
N PHE A 22 -68.91 -19.67 22.98
CA PHE A 22 -69.02 -18.85 21.77
C PHE A 22 -67.83 -19.20 20.86
N ASP A 23 -68.13 -19.99 19.83
CA ASP A 23 -67.26 -20.31 18.70
C ASP A 23 -66.90 -19.05 17.90
N ASP A 24 -65.66 -18.95 17.45
CA ASP A 24 -65.40 -18.62 16.05
C ASP A 24 -64.06 -19.22 15.57
N ASP A 25 -64.22 -20.09 14.58
CA ASP A 25 -63.32 -20.50 13.50
C ASP A 25 -61.88 -20.97 13.77
N LYS A 26 -61.76 -22.30 13.65
CA LYS A 26 -60.79 -23.06 12.83
C LYS A 26 -59.57 -22.27 12.31
N ASP A 27 -58.40 -22.66 12.80
CA ASP A 27 -57.27 -22.95 11.91
C ASP A 27 -56.53 -24.19 12.40
N GLN A 28 -56.77 -25.25 11.65
CA GLN A 28 -56.27 -26.60 11.86
C GLN A 28 -54.81 -26.64 11.38
N VAL A 29 -53.91 -26.93 12.30
CA VAL A 29 -52.69 -27.73 12.15
C VAL A 29 -52.32 -28.07 10.71
N ASP A 30 -51.42 -27.28 10.11
CA ASP A 30 -50.54 -27.73 9.05
C ASP A 30 -49.14 -27.17 9.33
N SER A 31 -48.39 -27.84 10.20
CA SER A 31 -46.93 -27.70 10.24
C SER A 31 -46.37 -28.35 8.98
N ALA A 32 -46.42 -27.61 7.87
CA ALA A 32 -45.78 -27.95 6.61
C ALA A 32 -44.28 -28.08 6.86
N ILE A 33 -43.82 -29.32 6.98
CA ILE A 33 -42.44 -29.71 6.77
C ILE A 33 -42.09 -29.24 5.35
N SER A 34 -41.37 -28.14 5.25
CA SER A 34 -40.71 -27.73 4.00
C SER A 34 -39.73 -28.84 3.64
N THR A 35 -40.22 -29.81 2.87
CA THR A 35 -39.39 -30.89 2.33
C THR A 35 -38.66 -30.27 1.15
N THR A 36 -37.58 -29.53 1.43
CA THR A 36 -36.65 -29.07 0.40
C THR A 36 -36.09 -30.31 -0.27
N ILE A 37 -36.44 -30.52 -1.55
CA ILE A 37 -35.89 -31.60 -2.35
C ILE A 37 -34.36 -31.43 -2.35
N PRO A 38 -33.58 -32.42 -1.90
CA PRO A 38 -32.13 -32.29 -1.85
C PRO A 38 -31.59 -32.11 -3.27
N VAL A 39 -30.93 -30.98 -3.50
CA VAL A 39 -30.30 -30.67 -4.79
C VAL A 39 -29.11 -31.60 -4.96
N ALA A 40 -29.13 -32.43 -6.00
CA ALA A 40 -28.02 -33.34 -6.29
C ALA A 40 -26.81 -32.57 -6.84
N TRP A 41 -25.62 -33.11 -6.63
CA TRP A 41 -24.41 -32.58 -7.25
C TRP A 41 -24.50 -32.73 -8.77
N SER A 42 -24.47 -31.61 -9.49
CA SER A 42 -24.40 -31.57 -10.95
C SER A 42 -23.02 -31.06 -11.41
N PRO A 43 -22.58 -31.37 -12.64
CA PRO A 43 -21.33 -30.84 -13.18
C PRO A 43 -21.27 -29.30 -13.18
N ASP A 44 -22.41 -28.64 -13.38
CA ASP A 44 -22.54 -27.18 -13.39
C ASP A 44 -22.42 -26.58 -11.98
N ASN A 45 -23.08 -27.19 -10.98
CA ASN A 45 -22.98 -26.80 -9.57
C ASN A 45 -21.53 -26.90 -9.06
N GLU A 46 -20.82 -27.96 -9.44
CA GLU A 46 -19.40 -28.10 -9.09
C GLU A 46 -18.50 -27.08 -9.79
N LYS A 47 -18.83 -26.70 -11.04
CA LYS A 47 -18.04 -25.71 -11.78
C LYS A 47 -18.08 -24.34 -11.10
N ILE A 48 -19.25 -23.91 -10.60
CA ILE A 48 -19.36 -22.68 -9.79
C ILE A 48 -18.41 -22.73 -8.60
N VAL A 49 -18.43 -23.85 -7.87
CA VAL A 49 -17.62 -24.02 -6.67
C VAL A 49 -16.12 -24.04 -7.00
N VAL A 50 -15.73 -24.62 -8.13
CA VAL A 50 -14.35 -24.54 -8.68
C VAL A 50 -13.95 -23.09 -8.94
N GLU A 51 -14.79 -22.31 -9.61
CA GLU A 51 -14.53 -20.90 -9.91
C GLU A 51 -14.35 -20.09 -8.62
N TRP A 52 -15.22 -20.27 -7.63
CA TRP A 52 -15.08 -19.64 -6.32
C TRP A 52 -13.79 -20.02 -5.60
N CYS A 53 -13.37 -21.29 -5.69
CA CYS A 53 -12.10 -21.75 -5.12
C CYS A 53 -10.90 -21.04 -5.76
N ASP A 54 -10.91 -20.89 -7.08
CA ASP A 54 -9.81 -20.27 -7.81
C ASP A 54 -9.73 -18.76 -7.58
N ILE A 55 -10.88 -18.08 -7.56
CA ILE A 55 -10.99 -16.68 -7.15
C ILE A 55 -10.45 -16.49 -5.72
N ALA A 56 -10.84 -17.37 -4.79
CA ALA A 56 -10.38 -17.32 -3.41
C ALA A 56 -8.85 -17.49 -3.29
N LYS A 57 -8.22 -18.37 -4.10
CA LYS A 57 -6.75 -18.49 -4.14
C LYS A 57 -6.08 -17.22 -4.62
N CYS A 58 -6.66 -16.55 -5.63
CA CYS A 58 -6.17 -15.26 -6.11
C CYS A 58 -6.25 -14.19 -5.01
N TYR A 59 -7.40 -14.06 -4.34
CA TYR A 59 -7.55 -13.11 -3.23
C TYR A 59 -6.64 -13.43 -2.06
N LYS A 60 -6.48 -14.70 -1.67
CA LYS A 60 -5.49 -15.12 -0.67
C LYS A 60 -4.10 -14.59 -1.01
N TRP A 61 -3.66 -14.74 -2.27
CA TRP A 61 -2.35 -14.26 -2.71
C TRP A 61 -2.26 -12.73 -2.58
N LEU A 62 -3.26 -12.01 -3.08
CA LEU A 62 -3.32 -10.53 -3.03
C LEU A 62 -3.28 -10.00 -1.59
N HIS A 63 -4.07 -10.58 -0.68
CA HIS A 63 -4.09 -10.20 0.72
C HIS A 63 -2.78 -10.56 1.43
N THR A 64 -2.20 -11.74 1.15
CA THR A 64 -0.90 -12.15 1.71
C THR A 64 0.20 -11.18 1.30
N ARG A 65 0.22 -10.77 0.02
CA ARG A 65 1.22 -9.84 -0.49
C ARG A 65 1.03 -8.42 0.08
N SER A 66 -0.21 -7.98 0.22
CA SER A 66 -0.56 -6.72 0.88
C SER A 66 -0.12 -6.70 2.34
N HIS A 67 -0.38 -7.78 3.09
CA HIS A 67 0.09 -7.95 4.46
C HIS A 67 1.62 -7.80 4.57
N GLN A 68 2.39 -8.46 3.70
CA GLN A 68 3.85 -8.31 3.70
C GLN A 68 4.30 -6.86 3.46
N LYS A 69 3.61 -6.15 2.56
CA LYS A 69 3.90 -4.74 2.26
C LYS A 69 3.62 -3.84 3.47
N PHE A 70 2.45 -3.97 4.09
CA PHE A 70 2.07 -3.17 5.25
C PHE A 70 2.91 -3.50 6.48
N SER A 71 3.29 -4.76 6.68
CA SER A 71 4.21 -5.18 7.74
C SER A 71 5.58 -4.50 7.61
N ARG A 72 6.14 -4.45 6.39
CA ARG A 72 7.41 -3.75 6.13
C ARG A 72 7.29 -2.25 6.37
N MET A 73 6.19 -1.65 5.89
CA MET A 73 5.95 -0.22 6.06
C MET A 73 5.79 0.13 7.55
N HIS A 74 5.06 -0.68 8.31
CA HIS A 74 4.92 -0.53 9.76
C HIS A 74 6.29 -0.53 10.46
N ALA A 75 7.12 -1.54 10.16
CA ALA A 75 8.48 -1.62 10.72
C ALA A 75 9.33 -0.40 10.37
N TRP A 76 9.20 0.13 9.15
CA TRP A 76 9.97 1.28 8.69
C TRP A 76 9.59 2.60 9.40
N PHE A 77 8.33 2.75 9.85
CA PHE A 77 7.94 3.89 10.69
C PHE A 77 8.30 3.65 12.16
N THR A 78 8.02 2.46 12.69
CA THR A 78 8.13 2.20 14.13
C THR A 78 9.59 2.07 14.61
N ILE A 79 10.47 1.42 13.85
CA ILE A 79 11.86 1.18 14.30
C ILE A 79 12.62 2.51 14.46
N PRO A 80 12.64 3.43 13.47
CA PRO A 80 13.31 4.72 13.64
C PRO A 80 12.71 5.57 14.76
N ALA A 81 11.38 5.54 14.93
CA ALA A 81 10.71 6.26 16.01
C ALA A 81 11.19 5.77 17.39
N ILE A 82 11.27 4.45 17.60
CA ILE A 82 11.74 3.86 18.86
C ILE A 82 13.20 4.24 19.13
N ILE A 83 14.08 4.11 18.11
CA ILE A 83 15.51 4.41 18.27
C ILE A 83 15.72 5.89 18.61
N LEU A 84 15.10 6.80 17.84
CA LEU A 84 15.22 8.24 18.08
C LEU A 84 14.59 8.64 19.41
N SER A 85 13.47 8.04 19.79
CA SER A 85 12.82 8.28 21.08
C SER A 85 13.71 7.83 22.25
N THR A 86 14.34 6.67 22.12
CA THR A 86 15.27 6.16 23.14
C THR A 86 16.49 7.07 23.27
N ILE A 87 17.12 7.45 22.15
CA ILE A 87 18.27 8.37 22.15
C ILE A 87 17.89 9.74 22.73
N SER A 88 16.76 10.30 22.30
CA SER A 88 16.27 11.60 22.78
C SER A 88 15.95 11.55 24.29
N GLY A 89 15.31 10.48 24.76
CA GLY A 89 15.01 10.26 26.17
C GLY A 89 16.27 10.16 27.02
N THR A 90 17.26 9.37 26.59
CA THR A 90 18.56 9.29 27.27
C THR A 90 19.30 10.61 27.24
N ALA A 91 19.31 11.32 26.11
CA ALA A 91 19.97 12.62 26.00
C ALA A 91 19.32 13.69 26.89
N SER A 92 17.99 13.65 27.05
CA SER A 92 17.26 14.54 27.96
C SER A 92 17.61 14.27 29.42
N PHE A 93 17.75 13.01 29.83
CA PHE A 93 18.16 12.65 31.18
C PHE A 93 19.64 12.95 31.46
N ALA A 94 20.51 12.68 30.49
CA ALA A 94 21.95 12.87 30.61
C ALA A 94 22.43 14.28 30.23
N GLN A 95 21.52 15.23 30.02
CA GLN A 95 21.87 16.57 29.53
C GLN A 95 22.91 17.28 30.41
N GLY A 96 22.80 17.15 31.73
CA GLY A 96 23.75 17.74 32.68
C GLY A 96 25.15 17.12 32.65
N SER A 97 25.29 15.93 32.06
CA SER A 97 26.58 15.25 31.87
C SER A 97 27.27 15.62 30.54
N LEU A 98 26.60 16.38 29.66
CA LEU A 98 27.19 16.85 28.40
C LEU A 98 28.17 18.01 28.64
N PRO A 99 29.15 18.24 27.76
CA PRO A 99 30.06 19.38 27.85
C PRO A 99 29.31 20.72 27.89
N VAL A 100 29.81 21.68 28.68
CA VAL A 100 29.15 22.99 28.91
C VAL A 100 28.84 23.74 27.61
N SER A 101 29.69 23.62 26.58
CA SER A 101 29.46 24.23 25.25
C SER A 101 28.25 23.67 24.51
N MET A 102 27.84 22.43 24.79
CA MET A 102 26.70 21.77 24.15
C MET A 102 25.41 21.87 24.95
N GLN A 103 25.47 22.11 26.27
CA GLN A 103 24.30 22.15 27.13
C GLN A 103 23.29 23.23 26.73
N THR A 104 23.74 24.34 26.13
CA THR A 104 22.87 25.42 25.63
C THR A 104 22.06 24.99 24.40
N PHE A 105 22.66 24.21 23.50
CA PHE A 105 22.00 23.76 22.27
C PHE A 105 21.25 22.44 22.42
N ALA A 106 21.61 21.63 23.42
CA ALA A 106 21.03 20.30 23.64
C ALA A 106 19.48 20.31 23.76
N PRO A 107 18.83 21.20 24.53
CA PRO A 107 17.35 21.27 24.58
C PRO A 107 16.69 21.52 23.22
N MET A 108 17.30 22.38 22.39
CA MET A 108 16.77 22.72 21.07
C MET A 108 16.79 21.50 20.13
N VAL A 109 17.88 20.73 20.17
CA VAL A 109 18.03 19.50 19.37
C VAL A 109 17.12 18.38 19.88
N ILE A 110 17.05 18.18 21.19
CA ILE A 110 16.15 17.18 21.81
C ILE A 110 14.69 17.51 21.47
N GLY A 111 14.30 18.78 21.56
CA GLY A 111 12.98 19.26 21.19
C GLY A 111 12.64 19.01 19.71
N SER A 112 13.57 19.28 18.79
CA SER A 112 13.33 19.06 17.36
C SER A 112 13.19 17.58 17.01
N VAL A 113 14.00 16.69 17.62
CA VAL A 113 13.88 15.24 17.46
C VAL A 113 12.54 14.75 17.98
N ASN A 114 12.07 15.23 19.13
CA ASN A 114 10.77 14.84 19.69
C ASN A 114 9.59 15.28 18.81
N ILE A 115 9.64 16.49 18.23
CA ILE A 115 8.64 16.94 17.26
C ILE A 115 8.65 16.04 16.01
N PHE A 116 9.83 15.72 15.50
CA PHE A 116 9.97 14.83 14.34
C PHE A 116 9.39 13.43 14.61
N ILE A 117 9.70 12.82 15.76
CA ILE A 117 9.13 11.54 16.17
C ILE A 117 7.60 11.63 16.25
N GLY A 118 7.08 12.69 16.88
CA GLY A 118 5.64 12.92 17.02
C GLY A 118 4.93 13.00 15.66
N ILE A 119 5.47 13.76 14.71
CA ILE A 119 4.94 13.85 13.34
C ILE A 119 4.98 12.48 12.67
N LEU A 120 6.11 11.78 12.76
CA LEU A 120 6.30 10.47 12.15
C LEU A 120 5.28 9.45 12.69
N THR A 121 5.10 9.38 14.00
CA THR A 121 4.10 8.49 14.63
C THR A 121 2.66 8.91 14.31
N THR A 122 2.39 10.22 14.20
CA THR A 122 1.05 10.72 13.85
C THR A 122 0.68 10.34 12.41
N ILE A 123 1.63 10.46 11.47
CA ILE A 123 1.43 10.00 10.09
C ILE A 123 1.20 8.49 10.05
N GLN A 124 1.96 7.70 10.81
CA GLN A 124 1.77 6.24 10.90
C GLN A 124 0.35 5.89 11.37
N GLN A 125 -0.14 6.58 12.41
CA GLN A 125 -1.50 6.38 12.96
C GLN A 125 -2.57 6.82 11.97
N TYR A 126 -2.41 7.98 11.34
CA TYR A 126 -3.33 8.50 10.33
C TYR A 126 -3.47 7.56 9.12
N LEU A 127 -2.35 6.98 8.66
CA LEU A 127 -2.34 6.00 7.57
C LEU A 127 -2.85 4.61 7.99
N LYS A 128 -3.17 4.40 9.28
CA LYS A 128 -3.74 3.17 9.82
C LYS A 128 -2.97 1.90 9.43
N ILE A 129 -1.65 2.01 9.35
CA ILE A 129 -0.78 0.98 8.77
C ILE A 129 -0.93 -0.36 9.52
N SER A 130 -1.03 -0.32 10.85
CA SER A 130 -1.21 -1.51 11.68
C SER A 130 -2.59 -2.16 11.48
N GLU A 131 -3.66 -1.36 11.42
CA GLU A 131 -5.03 -1.83 11.19
C GLU A 131 -5.14 -2.52 9.82
N TYR A 132 -4.64 -1.88 8.76
CA TYR A 132 -4.64 -2.47 7.42
C TYR A 132 -3.78 -3.74 7.35
N ASN A 133 -2.60 -3.73 7.98
CA ASN A 133 -1.72 -4.90 8.03
C ASN A 133 -2.43 -6.13 8.60
N GLU A 134 -3.13 -5.95 9.72
CA GLU A 134 -3.87 -7.02 10.38
C GLU A 134 -5.11 -7.42 9.59
N SER A 135 -5.86 -6.46 9.06
CA SER A 135 -7.03 -6.73 8.22
C SER A 135 -6.66 -7.59 6.99
N HIS A 136 -5.58 -7.26 6.29
CA HIS A 136 -5.09 -8.10 5.18
C HIS A 136 -4.62 -9.48 5.65
N ARG A 137 -4.02 -9.61 6.85
CA ARG A 137 -3.63 -10.91 7.43
C ARG A 137 -4.85 -11.79 7.66
N VAL A 138 -5.90 -11.23 8.27
CA VAL A 138 -7.15 -11.94 8.59
C VAL A 138 -7.87 -12.36 7.31
N SER A 139 -8.02 -11.47 6.33
CA SER A 139 -8.62 -11.81 5.04
C SER A 139 -7.85 -12.91 4.32
N ALA A 140 -6.51 -12.87 4.31
CA ALA A 140 -5.71 -13.92 3.68
C ALA A 140 -5.97 -15.31 4.30
N ILE A 141 -6.14 -15.38 5.62
CA ILE A 141 -6.45 -16.62 6.33
C ILE A 141 -7.88 -17.10 6.04
N ALA A 142 -8.84 -16.18 5.97
CA ALA A 142 -10.23 -16.50 5.64
C ALA A 142 -10.34 -17.10 4.23
N TRP A 143 -9.77 -16.42 3.23
CA TRP A 143 -9.72 -16.89 1.84
C TRP A 143 -8.99 -18.21 1.69
N ASP A 144 -7.89 -18.43 2.44
CA ASP A 144 -7.21 -19.72 2.48
C ASP A 144 -8.10 -20.85 3.03
N LYS A 145 -8.77 -20.61 4.16
CA LYS A 145 -9.66 -21.60 4.78
C LYS A 145 -10.82 -21.95 3.85
N PHE A 146 -11.42 -20.94 3.21
CA PHE A 146 -12.49 -21.12 2.24
C PHE A 146 -12.04 -21.96 1.03
N ALA A 147 -10.93 -21.58 0.39
CA ALA A 147 -10.39 -22.32 -0.76
C ALA A 147 -10.05 -23.78 -0.41
N ARG A 148 -9.44 -24.02 0.77
CA ARG A 148 -9.13 -25.37 1.23
C ARG A 148 -10.39 -26.20 1.52
N ASN A 149 -11.41 -25.62 2.15
CA ASN A 149 -12.67 -26.31 2.42
C ASN A 149 -13.30 -26.81 1.13
N ILE A 150 -13.48 -25.91 0.17
CA ILE A 150 -14.02 -26.25 -1.16
C ILE A 150 -13.19 -27.33 -1.85
N ARG A 151 -11.86 -27.18 -1.87
CA ARG A 151 -10.96 -28.13 -2.51
C ARG A 151 -11.08 -29.53 -1.91
N ILE A 152 -11.20 -29.64 -0.58
CA ILE A 152 -11.37 -30.93 0.10
C ILE A 152 -12.69 -31.59 -0.32
N VAL A 153 -13.78 -30.81 -0.42
CA VAL A 153 -15.08 -31.33 -0.85
C VAL A 153 -15.04 -31.78 -2.31
N LEU A 154 -14.47 -30.97 -3.20
CA LEU A 154 -14.35 -31.31 -4.63
C LEU A 154 -13.46 -32.54 -4.90
N ALA A 155 -12.51 -32.84 -4.02
CA ALA A 155 -11.66 -34.02 -4.13
C ALA A 155 -12.39 -35.34 -3.78
N LYS A 156 -13.51 -35.28 -3.05
CA LYS A 156 -14.33 -36.44 -2.70
C LYS A 156 -15.25 -36.85 -3.84
N HIS A 157 -15.62 -38.13 -3.89
CA HIS A 157 -16.71 -38.60 -4.75
C HIS A 157 -18.04 -37.93 -4.33
N PRO A 158 -18.96 -37.58 -5.26
CA PRO A 158 -20.24 -36.96 -4.91
C PRO A 158 -21.03 -37.72 -3.84
N ASP A 159 -21.01 -39.05 -3.89
CA ASP A 159 -21.71 -39.91 -2.92
C ASP A 159 -21.14 -39.83 -1.49
N GLU A 160 -19.90 -39.34 -1.32
CA GLU A 160 -19.25 -39.15 -0.02
C GLU A 160 -19.43 -37.74 0.54
N ARG A 161 -20.15 -36.88 -0.18
CA ARG A 161 -20.44 -35.50 0.22
C ARG A 161 -21.81 -35.43 0.89
N ASP A 162 -22.09 -34.31 1.53
CA ASP A 162 -23.44 -34.01 1.97
C ASP A 162 -24.38 -34.07 0.75
N SER A 163 -25.52 -34.74 0.94
CA SER A 163 -26.49 -35.05 -0.11
C SER A 163 -27.22 -33.82 -0.66
N ASP A 164 -27.09 -32.68 0.01
CA ASP A 164 -27.68 -31.40 -0.41
C ASP A 164 -26.60 -30.44 -0.91
N ALA A 165 -26.37 -30.45 -2.23
CA ALA A 165 -25.47 -29.52 -2.90
C ALA A 165 -25.99 -28.07 -2.85
N GLY A 166 -27.31 -27.88 -2.75
CA GLY A 166 -27.97 -26.57 -2.70
C GLY A 166 -27.64 -25.84 -1.39
N HIS A 167 -27.71 -26.54 -0.26
CA HIS A 167 -27.27 -26.00 1.02
C HIS A 167 -25.77 -25.66 1.00
N PHE A 168 -24.93 -26.53 0.43
CA PHE A 168 -23.49 -26.25 0.31
C PHE A 168 -23.21 -25.00 -0.53
N LEU A 169 -23.85 -24.86 -1.69
CA LEU A 169 -23.73 -23.68 -2.55
C LEU A 169 -24.19 -22.42 -1.86
N LYS A 170 -25.33 -22.47 -1.17
CA LYS A 170 -25.86 -21.32 -0.42
C LYS A 170 -24.91 -20.87 0.68
N VAL A 171 -24.45 -21.78 1.53
CA VAL A 171 -23.52 -21.47 2.63
C VAL A 171 -22.20 -20.90 2.11
N ASN A 172 -21.63 -21.48 1.07
CA ASN A 172 -20.39 -20.97 0.50
C ASN A 172 -20.59 -19.67 -0.29
N GLY A 173 -21.75 -19.46 -0.91
CA GLY A 173 -22.12 -18.20 -1.55
C GLY A 173 -22.24 -17.06 -0.54
N ASP A 174 -23.00 -17.28 0.54
CA ASP A 174 -23.16 -16.31 1.63
C ASP A 174 -21.80 -15.98 2.29
N GLU A 175 -20.95 -17.00 2.48
CA GLU A 175 -19.60 -16.82 3.01
C GLU A 175 -18.68 -16.05 2.04
N PHE A 176 -18.80 -16.31 0.73
CA PHE A 176 -18.06 -15.59 -0.30
C PHE A 176 -18.43 -14.10 -0.31
N ASP A 177 -19.73 -13.79 -0.31
CA ASP A 177 -20.23 -12.42 -0.28
C ASP A 177 -19.79 -11.70 1.00
N ARG A 178 -19.88 -12.36 2.15
CA ARG A 178 -19.38 -11.82 3.42
C ARG A 178 -17.90 -11.49 3.36
N MET A 179 -17.07 -12.36 2.80
CA MET A 179 -15.63 -12.10 2.67
C MET A 179 -15.35 -10.96 1.69
N MET A 180 -16.13 -10.82 0.62
CA MET A 180 -16.03 -9.69 -0.30
C MET A 180 -16.36 -8.36 0.38
N GLU A 181 -17.40 -8.32 1.21
CA GLU A 181 -17.81 -7.12 1.94
C GLU A 181 -16.84 -6.73 3.06
N THR A 182 -16.28 -7.72 3.75
CA THR A 182 -15.41 -7.50 4.92
C THR A 182 -13.93 -7.34 4.57
N SER A 183 -13.51 -7.72 3.37
CA SER A 183 -12.11 -7.64 2.96
C SER A 183 -11.66 -6.20 2.69
N PRO A 184 -10.47 -5.80 3.17
CA PRO A 184 -9.92 -4.47 2.89
C PRO A 184 -9.54 -4.34 1.41
N SER A 185 -9.56 -3.11 0.91
CA SER A 185 -9.18 -2.81 -0.47
C SER A 185 -7.73 -3.21 -0.76
N ILE A 186 -7.50 -3.89 -1.88
CA ILE A 186 -6.14 -4.28 -2.30
C ILE A 186 -5.39 -3.07 -2.87
N PRO A 187 -4.13 -2.81 -2.45
CA PRO A 187 -3.29 -1.78 -3.05
C PRO A 187 -3.02 -2.05 -4.53
N ILE A 188 -3.13 -1.01 -5.37
CA ILE A 188 -2.93 -1.10 -6.83
C ILE A 188 -1.57 -1.69 -7.20
N SER A 189 -0.53 -1.36 -6.43
CA SER A 189 0.82 -1.93 -6.64
C SER A 189 0.85 -3.46 -6.54
N VAL A 190 0.03 -4.05 -5.66
CA VAL A 190 0.00 -5.50 -5.43
C VAL A 190 -0.75 -6.19 -6.56
N THR A 191 -1.83 -5.58 -7.04
CA THR A 191 -2.56 -6.12 -8.20
C THR A 191 -1.76 -5.97 -9.49
N ALA A 192 -0.97 -4.90 -9.65
CA ALA A 192 -0.02 -4.79 -10.75
C ALA A 192 1.04 -5.90 -10.70
N GLU A 193 1.59 -6.18 -9.51
CA GLU A 193 2.52 -7.30 -9.30
C GLU A 193 1.86 -8.66 -9.60
N PHE A 194 0.60 -8.84 -9.21
CA PHE A 194 -0.16 -10.05 -9.55
C PHE A 194 -0.28 -10.24 -11.07
N LEU A 195 -0.69 -9.18 -11.78
CA LEU A 195 -0.82 -9.23 -13.22
C LEU A 195 0.53 -9.52 -13.88
N GLU A 196 1.62 -8.90 -13.43
CA GLU A 196 2.97 -9.17 -13.95
C GLU A 196 3.38 -10.65 -13.77
N ILE A 197 3.09 -11.24 -12.60
CA ILE A 197 3.47 -12.63 -12.31
C ILE A 197 2.63 -13.65 -13.09
N PHE A 198 1.33 -13.39 -13.28
CA PHE A 198 0.38 -14.39 -13.79
C PHE A 198 -0.15 -14.12 -15.22
N SER A 199 0.04 -12.93 -15.81
CA SER A 199 -0.45 -12.61 -17.18
C SER A 199 0.46 -13.08 -18.31
N GLY A 200 1.61 -13.69 -18.00
CA GLY A 200 2.49 -14.33 -18.98
C GLY A 200 3.48 -13.40 -19.69
N ASP A 201 3.34 -12.08 -19.57
CA ASP A 201 4.32 -11.12 -20.10
C ASP A 201 5.48 -10.89 -19.11
N THR A 202 6.41 -11.86 -19.12
CA THR A 202 7.81 -11.81 -18.58
C THR A 202 7.98 -11.43 -17.11
N GLN A 203 8.50 -12.31 -16.26
CA GLN A 203 9.96 -12.45 -16.16
C GLN A 203 10.38 -13.86 -15.73
N SER A 204 11.34 -14.40 -16.48
CA SER A 204 12.24 -15.50 -16.13
C SER A 204 12.55 -15.57 -14.63
N TRP A 205 12.03 -16.59 -13.95
CA TRP A 205 12.43 -16.95 -12.58
C TRP A 205 13.84 -17.62 -12.53
N LEU A 206 14.52 -17.80 -13.65
CA LEU A 206 15.92 -18.26 -13.65
C LEU A 206 16.81 -17.24 -14.34
N ASP A 207 17.20 -16.20 -13.62
CA ASP A 207 18.50 -15.56 -13.80
C ASP A 207 18.93 -14.82 -12.52
N CYS A 208 19.37 -15.59 -11.54
CA CYS A 208 20.18 -15.11 -10.42
C CYS A 208 21.39 -16.05 -10.27
N CYS A 209 22.46 -15.76 -11.01
CA CYS A 209 23.86 -15.73 -10.55
C CYS A 209 24.86 -15.71 -11.73
N SER A 210 25.48 -14.53 -11.89
CA SER A 210 26.78 -14.17 -12.47
C SER A 210 27.59 -15.14 -13.36
N LYS A 211 28.07 -14.58 -14.48
CA LYS A 211 29.01 -15.15 -15.46
C LYS A 211 30.43 -15.34 -14.88
N LYS A 212 31.08 -16.50 -15.13
CA LYS A 212 32.33 -16.65 -15.94
C LYS A 212 32.93 -18.08 -15.87
N LYS A 213 33.05 -18.68 -17.06
CA LYS A 213 34.08 -19.60 -17.60
C LYS A 213 34.99 -20.38 -16.62
N GLN A 214 34.82 -21.70 -16.58
CA GLN A 214 35.87 -22.70 -16.86
C GLN A 214 35.21 -24.05 -17.24
N ALA A 215 35.68 -24.64 -18.33
CA ALA A 215 35.54 -26.07 -18.63
C ALA A 215 36.44 -26.80 -17.61
N GLU A 216 36.15 -27.95 -17.01
CA GLU A 216 35.49 -29.18 -17.46
C GLU A 216 34.86 -29.86 -16.23
N ASN A 217 33.53 -29.97 -16.18
CA ASN A 217 32.73 -30.95 -15.40
C ASN A 217 31.21 -30.67 -15.55
N LYS A 218 30.78 -30.22 -16.74
CA LYS A 218 29.45 -29.65 -16.98
C LYS A 218 28.32 -30.68 -17.16
N LEU A 219 28.62 -31.96 -17.33
CA LEU A 219 27.59 -32.97 -17.64
C LEU A 219 26.93 -33.54 -16.38
N LYS A 220 27.73 -33.98 -15.39
CA LYS A 220 27.21 -34.56 -14.13
C LYS A 220 26.47 -33.53 -13.26
N MET A 221 27.00 -32.32 -13.12
CA MET A 221 26.34 -31.23 -12.38
C MET A 221 25.04 -30.76 -13.04
N LYS A 222 24.99 -30.70 -14.38
CA LYS A 222 23.76 -30.31 -15.11
C LYS A 222 22.70 -31.39 -15.04
N GLU A 223 23.09 -32.66 -15.02
CA GLU A 223 22.18 -33.80 -14.86
C GLU A 223 21.64 -33.90 -13.43
N GLU A 224 22.47 -33.62 -12.42
CA GLU A 224 22.04 -33.58 -11.01
C GLU A 224 21.13 -32.38 -10.71
N SER A 225 21.42 -31.19 -11.26
CA SER A 225 20.52 -30.03 -11.18
C SER A 225 19.21 -30.26 -11.91
N LYS A 226 19.23 -30.94 -13.08
CA LYS A 226 18.00 -31.36 -13.78
C LYS A 226 17.20 -32.37 -12.96
N LYS A 227 17.85 -33.37 -12.35
CA LYS A 227 17.19 -34.34 -11.47
C LYS A 227 16.57 -33.66 -10.25
N LYS A 228 17.27 -32.70 -9.63
CA LYS A 228 16.75 -31.87 -8.53
C LYS A 228 15.56 -31.01 -8.96
N ALA A 229 15.59 -30.40 -10.15
CA ALA A 229 14.45 -29.65 -10.70
C ALA A 229 13.23 -30.56 -10.96
N LEU A 230 13.46 -31.74 -11.54
CA LEU A 230 12.42 -32.76 -11.80
C LEU A 230 11.84 -33.32 -10.50
N MET A 231 12.66 -33.53 -9.48
CA MET A 231 12.21 -33.92 -8.14
C MET A 231 11.41 -32.79 -7.49
N PHE A 232 11.84 -31.53 -7.63
CA PHE A 232 11.15 -30.35 -7.09
C PHE A 232 9.80 -30.09 -7.76
N GLU A 233 9.68 -30.36 -9.06
CA GLU A 233 8.43 -30.25 -9.81
C GLU A 233 7.39 -31.29 -9.36
N LYS A 234 7.85 -32.48 -8.96
CA LYS A 234 7.00 -33.54 -8.41
C LYS A 234 6.49 -33.26 -7.00
N LEU A 235 7.05 -32.28 -6.28
CA LEU A 235 6.58 -31.92 -4.95
C LEU A 235 5.30 -31.10 -5.04
N LYS A 236 4.29 -31.44 -4.23
CA LYS A 236 3.19 -30.51 -3.96
C LYS A 236 3.76 -29.31 -3.22
N LYS A 237 3.83 -28.17 -3.92
CA LYS A 237 4.35 -26.92 -3.36
C LYS A 237 3.31 -26.34 -2.39
N PRO A 238 3.73 -25.80 -1.25
CA PRO A 238 2.83 -25.04 -0.40
C PRO A 238 2.27 -23.85 -1.16
N ASP A 239 1.06 -23.42 -0.83
CA ASP A 239 0.42 -22.23 -1.42
C ASP A 239 1.17 -20.91 -1.11
N VAL A 240 2.21 -20.97 -0.28
CA VAL A 240 3.15 -19.84 -0.04
C VAL A 240 4.04 -19.60 -1.27
N CYS A 241 4.24 -20.62 -2.11
CA CYS A 241 4.90 -20.45 -3.40
C CYS A 241 3.96 -19.68 -4.34
N ASN A 242 4.49 -18.75 -5.15
CA ASN A 242 3.75 -17.92 -6.13
C ASN A 242 3.15 -18.73 -7.29
N ILE A 243 2.49 -19.85 -7.00
CA ILE A 243 1.96 -20.78 -7.98
C ILE A 243 0.50 -21.00 -7.60
N ILE A 244 -0.40 -20.54 -8.46
CA ILE A 244 -1.84 -20.74 -8.32
C ILE A 244 -2.22 -21.82 -9.32
N ILE A 245 -2.74 -22.94 -8.80
CA ILE A 245 -3.22 -24.07 -9.61
C ILE A 245 -4.73 -24.10 -9.50
N SER A 246 -5.42 -24.26 -10.63
CA SER A 246 -6.88 -24.36 -10.66
C SER A 246 -7.36 -25.56 -9.85
N ALA A 247 -8.45 -25.38 -9.09
CA ALA A 247 -9.11 -26.41 -8.29
C ALA A 247 -9.67 -27.54 -9.15
N ASP A 248 -9.93 -27.30 -10.44
CA ASP A 248 -10.39 -28.33 -11.37
C ASP A 248 -9.38 -29.48 -11.50
N ASN A 249 -8.08 -29.22 -11.33
CA ASN A 249 -7.05 -30.25 -11.37
C ASN A 249 -7.09 -31.23 -10.19
N ASP A 250 -7.62 -30.79 -9.04
CA ASP A 250 -7.76 -31.62 -7.83
C ASP A 250 -9.18 -32.21 -7.70
N ARG A 251 -10.09 -31.90 -8.63
CA ARG A 251 -11.50 -32.31 -8.63
C ARG A 251 -11.66 -33.79 -9.00
N HIS A 252 -12.56 -34.49 -8.31
CA HIS A 252 -12.89 -35.88 -8.63
C HIS A 252 -13.53 -35.99 -10.04
N PRO A 253 -13.06 -36.88 -10.93
CA PRO A 253 -13.46 -36.90 -12.34
C PRO A 253 -14.81 -37.60 -12.65
N TRP A 254 -15.72 -37.72 -11.68
CA TRP A 254 -16.98 -38.49 -11.82
C TRP A 254 -17.92 -37.94 -12.92
N TYR A 255 -17.85 -36.64 -13.23
CA TYR A 255 -18.66 -36.00 -14.27
C TYR A 255 -18.31 -36.47 -15.69
N LYS A 256 -17.22 -37.23 -15.86
CA LYS A 256 -16.82 -37.84 -17.14
C LYS A 256 -17.55 -39.17 -17.41
N ASP A 257 -18.32 -39.67 -16.45
CA ASP A 257 -19.09 -40.89 -16.62
C ASP A 257 -20.34 -40.63 -17.46
N ALA A 258 -20.60 -41.52 -18.43
CA ALA A 258 -21.59 -41.33 -19.50
C ALA A 258 -23.08 -41.30 -19.05
N ASN A 259 -23.36 -41.39 -17.74
CA ASN A 259 -24.71 -41.57 -17.19
C ASN A 259 -25.31 -40.34 -16.47
N THR A 260 -24.62 -39.20 -16.41
CA THR A 260 -25.00 -38.04 -15.57
C THR A 260 -26.07 -37.11 -16.19
N GLY A 261 -26.64 -37.46 -17.34
CA GLY A 261 -27.36 -36.52 -18.21
C GLY A 261 -28.85 -36.23 -17.96
N LYS A 262 -29.43 -36.42 -16.75
CA LYS A 262 -30.89 -36.18 -16.55
C LYS A 262 -31.30 -35.69 -15.16
N ILE A 263 -31.03 -34.44 -14.83
CA ILE A 263 -31.68 -33.67 -13.74
C ILE A 263 -31.58 -32.19 -14.18
N GLY A 264 -32.56 -31.29 -14.27
CA GLY A 264 -34.00 -31.22 -13.99
C GLY A 264 -34.39 -29.73 -13.92
N ASN A 265 -35.20 -29.22 -14.87
CA ASN A 265 -35.37 -27.81 -15.30
C ASN A 265 -35.90 -26.74 -14.30
N ASN A 266 -35.90 -26.97 -12.97
CA ASN A 266 -36.42 -25.98 -12.00
C ASN A 266 -35.34 -25.34 -11.11
N GLU A 267 -34.11 -25.86 -11.12
CA GLU A 267 -32.95 -25.26 -10.41
C GLU A 267 -32.29 -24.12 -11.21
N ASP A 268 -32.55 -24.05 -12.52
CA ASP A 268 -31.94 -23.11 -13.47
C ASP A 268 -32.31 -21.63 -13.20
N ILE A 269 -33.45 -21.37 -12.54
CA ILE A 269 -33.97 -20.00 -12.34
C ILE A 269 -33.29 -19.32 -11.14
N ILE A 270 -33.08 -20.06 -10.04
CA ILE A 270 -32.36 -19.53 -8.85
C ILE A 270 -30.86 -19.44 -9.16
N PHE A 271 -30.34 -20.44 -9.88
CA PHE A 271 -28.94 -20.50 -10.31
C PHE A 271 -28.57 -19.40 -11.32
N SER A 272 -29.42 -19.12 -12.32
CA SER A 272 -29.17 -18.03 -13.28
C SER A 272 -29.20 -16.65 -12.62
N ALA A 273 -30.07 -16.43 -11.64
CA ALA A 273 -30.15 -15.17 -10.91
C ALA A 273 -28.93 -14.92 -10.00
N ILE A 274 -28.43 -15.95 -9.31
CA ILE A 274 -27.21 -15.86 -8.50
C ILE A 274 -25.99 -15.70 -9.42
N SER A 275 -25.89 -16.50 -10.48
CA SER A 275 -24.79 -16.42 -11.45
C SER A 275 -24.74 -15.05 -12.14
N GLN A 276 -25.89 -14.48 -12.54
CA GLN A 276 -25.98 -13.11 -13.08
C GLN A 276 -25.57 -12.03 -12.08
N LYS A 277 -25.99 -12.13 -10.81
CA LYS A 277 -25.55 -11.19 -9.77
C LYS A 277 -24.05 -11.26 -9.56
N MET A 278 -23.47 -12.46 -9.57
CA MET A 278 -22.03 -12.67 -9.43
C MET A 278 -21.25 -12.12 -10.63
N THR A 279 -21.73 -12.33 -11.87
CA THR A 279 -21.10 -11.74 -13.06
C THR A 279 -21.14 -10.22 -13.00
N LYS A 280 -22.32 -9.65 -12.67
CA LYS A 280 -22.49 -8.20 -12.57
C LYS A 280 -21.60 -7.59 -11.48
N MET A 281 -21.50 -8.24 -10.32
CA MET A 281 -20.61 -7.80 -9.24
C MET A 281 -19.14 -7.86 -9.65
N GLN A 282 -18.70 -8.93 -10.32
CA GLN A 282 -17.35 -9.03 -10.87
C GLN A 282 -17.06 -7.95 -11.91
N GLU A 283 -18.03 -7.65 -12.76
CA GLU A 283 -17.93 -6.62 -13.81
C GLU A 283 -17.87 -5.21 -13.20
N ASP A 284 -18.65 -4.93 -12.16
CA ASP A 284 -18.62 -3.68 -11.40
C ASP A 284 -17.27 -3.49 -10.68
N ILE A 285 -16.73 -4.55 -10.07
CA ILE A 285 -15.40 -4.53 -9.44
C ILE A 285 -14.30 -4.26 -10.47
N LYS A 286 -14.39 -4.90 -11.64
CA LYS A 286 -13.45 -4.69 -12.74
C LYS A 286 -13.50 -3.24 -13.24
N LEU A 287 -14.69 -2.69 -13.44
CA LEU A 287 -14.89 -1.30 -13.86
C LEU A 287 -14.36 -0.30 -12.82
N GLU A 288 -14.58 -0.57 -11.53
CA GLU A 288 -14.03 0.27 -10.46
C GLU A 288 -12.50 0.23 -10.44
N TYR A 289 -11.91 -0.93 -10.66
CA TYR A 289 -10.46 -1.13 -10.71
C TYR A 289 -9.82 -0.41 -11.92
N GLU A 290 -10.42 -0.56 -13.10
CA GLU A 290 -10.00 0.17 -14.31
C GLU A 290 -10.09 1.68 -14.12
N ARG A 291 -11.14 2.17 -13.45
CA ARG A 291 -11.29 3.59 -13.10
C ARG A 291 -10.17 4.07 -12.19
N LYS A 292 -9.80 3.29 -11.16
CA LYS A 292 -8.69 3.64 -10.24
C LYS A 292 -7.35 3.72 -10.98
N ILE A 293 -7.05 2.75 -11.85
CA ILE A 293 -5.83 2.78 -12.67
C ILE A 293 -5.80 4.03 -13.56
N ARG A 294 -6.93 4.37 -14.20
CA ARG A 294 -7.03 5.54 -15.07
C ARG A 294 -6.76 6.85 -14.32
N ILE A 295 -7.38 7.02 -13.16
CA ILE A 295 -7.18 8.21 -12.30
C ILE A 295 -5.71 8.30 -11.84
N GLU A 296 -5.10 7.19 -11.47
CA GLU A 296 -3.69 7.18 -11.04
C GLU A 296 -2.74 7.56 -12.18
N LYS A 297 -3.00 7.07 -13.40
CA LYS A 297 -2.23 7.44 -14.59
C LYS A 297 -2.33 8.94 -14.89
N GLU A 298 -3.55 9.49 -14.87
CA GLU A 298 -3.79 10.93 -15.07
C GLU A 298 -3.10 11.79 -14.00
N ASN A 299 -3.07 11.33 -12.74
CA ASN A 299 -2.36 12.02 -11.67
C ASN A 299 -0.84 12.04 -11.88
N ARG A 300 -0.23 10.90 -12.27
CA ARG A 300 1.21 10.85 -12.60
C ARG A 300 1.57 11.77 -13.75
N GLU A 301 0.77 11.77 -14.81
CA GLU A 301 0.98 12.67 -15.96
C GLU A 301 0.90 14.15 -15.55
N ARG A 302 -0.06 14.51 -14.67
CA ARG A 302 -0.16 15.87 -14.11
C ARG A 302 1.07 16.25 -13.28
N GLU A 303 1.55 15.35 -12.43
CA GLU A 303 2.75 15.57 -11.61
C GLU A 303 4.01 15.78 -12.46
N GLU A 304 4.17 15.00 -13.53
CA GLU A 304 5.29 15.14 -14.47
C GLU A 304 5.25 16.49 -15.21
N ILE A 305 4.07 16.91 -15.67
CA ILE A 305 3.87 18.21 -16.30
C ILE A 305 4.19 19.35 -15.33
N GLU A 306 3.75 19.27 -14.08
CA GLU A 306 4.03 20.28 -13.07
C GLU A 306 5.51 20.34 -12.71
N LYS A 307 6.18 19.19 -12.59
CA LYS A 307 7.62 19.11 -12.35
C LYS A 307 8.40 19.74 -13.50
N LYS A 308 8.02 19.47 -14.74
CA LYS A 308 8.63 20.07 -15.94
C LYS A 308 8.44 21.60 -15.93
N ARG A 309 7.24 22.08 -15.61
CA ARG A 309 6.95 23.52 -15.49
C ARG A 309 7.79 24.21 -14.41
N LYS A 310 7.98 23.56 -13.25
CA LYS A 310 8.83 24.08 -12.17
C LYS A 310 10.30 24.16 -12.60
N ASN A 311 10.81 23.11 -13.26
CA ASN A 311 12.18 23.10 -13.78
C ASN A 311 12.40 24.19 -14.84
N ASP A 312 11.47 24.35 -15.79
CA ASP A 312 11.56 25.39 -16.82
C ASP A 312 11.54 26.80 -16.23
N LEU A 313 10.73 27.03 -15.20
CA LEU A 313 10.68 28.30 -14.48
C LEU A 313 11.99 28.57 -13.73
N GLN A 314 12.52 27.57 -13.01
CA GLN A 314 13.81 27.69 -12.34
C GLN A 314 14.94 27.99 -13.33
N GLN A 315 14.97 27.30 -14.47
CA GLN A 315 15.98 27.55 -15.51
C GLN A 315 15.89 28.97 -16.06
N LYS A 316 14.68 29.50 -16.28
CA LYS A 316 14.48 30.89 -16.71
C LYS A 316 14.98 31.90 -15.67
N ILE A 317 14.72 31.66 -14.39
CA ILE A 317 15.21 32.52 -13.31
C ILE A 317 16.74 32.50 -13.28
N ILE A 318 17.36 31.31 -13.31
CA ILE A 318 18.82 31.17 -13.32
C ILE A 318 19.43 31.90 -14.52
N ASN A 319 18.88 31.68 -15.72
CA ASN A 319 19.37 32.33 -16.95
C ASN A 319 19.27 33.85 -16.86
N ASN A 320 18.16 34.40 -16.32
CA ASN A 320 17.99 35.84 -16.10
C ASN A 320 18.95 36.39 -15.04
N THR A 321 19.18 35.67 -13.94
CA THR A 321 20.14 36.08 -12.91
C THR A 321 21.57 36.09 -13.44
N VAL A 322 21.95 35.09 -14.25
CA VAL A 322 23.29 35.01 -14.86
C VAL A 322 23.51 36.14 -15.87
N THR A 323 22.52 36.47 -16.72
CA THR A 323 22.66 37.60 -17.65
C THR A 323 22.79 38.93 -16.94
N ILE A 324 22.03 39.16 -15.85
CA ILE A 324 22.18 40.36 -15.02
C ILE A 324 23.57 40.39 -14.38
N ALA A 325 24.05 39.29 -13.79
CA ALA A 325 25.37 39.23 -13.16
C ALA A 325 26.51 39.49 -14.15
N ASN A 326 26.41 38.94 -15.37
CA ASN A 326 27.38 39.20 -16.44
C ASN A 326 27.37 40.66 -16.88
N LYS A 327 26.17 41.27 -17.00
CA LYS A 327 26.04 42.70 -17.33
C LYS A 327 26.65 43.59 -16.25
N VAL A 328 26.39 43.30 -14.97
CA VAL A 328 27.00 44.00 -13.83
C VAL A 328 28.52 43.87 -13.89
N LYS A 329 29.04 42.65 -14.05
CA LYS A 329 30.49 42.39 -14.10
C LYS A 329 31.18 43.14 -15.25
N GLU A 330 30.60 43.15 -16.44
CA GLU A 330 31.18 43.83 -17.59
C GLU A 330 31.16 45.35 -17.42
N GLN A 331 30.06 45.91 -16.90
CA GLN A 331 29.97 47.34 -16.65
C GLN A 331 30.90 47.78 -15.50
N THR A 332 31.04 46.99 -14.43
CA THR A 332 32.03 47.25 -13.37
C THR A 332 33.46 47.22 -13.92
N ARG A 333 33.78 46.28 -14.82
CA ARG A 333 35.09 46.23 -15.50
C ARG A 333 35.37 47.51 -16.29
N GLN A 334 34.37 48.06 -16.98
CA GLN A 334 34.50 49.32 -17.70
C GLN A 334 34.76 50.51 -16.77
N ILE A 335 34.12 50.55 -15.60
CA ILE A 335 34.38 51.57 -14.57
C ILE A 335 35.83 51.46 -14.07
N GLU A 336 36.28 50.27 -13.71
CA GLU A 336 37.64 50.05 -13.20
C GLU A 336 38.72 50.37 -14.25
N GLU A 337 38.47 50.03 -15.51
CA GLU A 337 39.37 50.35 -16.63
C GLU A 337 39.49 51.87 -16.81
N TYR A 338 38.38 52.60 -16.73
CA TYR A 338 38.38 54.06 -16.74
C TYR A 338 39.14 54.66 -15.55
N VAL A 339 38.91 54.15 -14.32
CA VAL A 339 39.61 54.60 -13.11
C VAL A 339 41.12 54.42 -13.25
N LYS A 340 41.58 53.27 -13.77
CA LYS A 340 43.01 53.00 -14.02
C LYS A 340 43.62 53.94 -15.06
N LEU A 341 42.94 54.14 -16.19
CA LEU A 341 43.40 55.05 -17.24
C LEU A 341 43.48 56.50 -16.73
N PHE A 342 42.48 56.93 -15.95
CA PHE A 342 42.48 58.27 -15.36
C PHE A 342 43.62 58.45 -14.36
N SER A 343 43.85 57.46 -13.48
CA SER A 343 44.93 57.49 -12.49
C SER A 343 46.31 57.56 -13.15
N ASN A 344 46.55 56.78 -14.21
CA ASN A 344 47.80 56.79 -14.95
C ASN A 344 48.05 58.13 -15.67
N ASN A 345 47.01 58.76 -16.20
CA ASN A 345 47.15 60.01 -16.96
C ASN A 345 47.23 61.27 -16.06
N HIS A 346 46.54 61.27 -14.92
CA HIS A 346 46.40 62.47 -14.06
C HIS A 346 47.15 62.37 -12.73
N GLY A 347 47.75 61.22 -12.40
CA GLY A 347 48.49 61.01 -11.15
C GLY A 347 47.62 61.01 -9.89
N ARG A 348 46.29 61.02 -10.04
CA ARG A 348 45.31 61.00 -8.94
C ARG A 348 44.10 60.14 -9.30
N PHE A 349 43.36 59.69 -8.28
CA PHE A 349 42.08 59.05 -8.50
C PHE A 349 40.99 60.06 -8.93
N PRO A 350 40.06 59.67 -9.83
CA PRO A 350 38.97 60.54 -10.24
C PRO A 350 37.97 60.75 -9.10
N PHE A 351 37.40 61.95 -9.02
CA PHE A 351 36.33 62.27 -8.07
C PHE A 351 35.00 61.65 -8.50
N LYS A 352 34.06 61.50 -7.55
CA LYS A 352 32.73 60.92 -7.82
C LYS A 352 31.97 61.66 -8.93
N THR A 353 32.11 62.99 -9.00
CA THR A 353 31.52 63.85 -10.04
C THR A 353 32.11 63.57 -11.42
N GLU A 354 33.44 63.45 -11.54
CA GLU A 354 34.15 63.15 -12.79
C GLU A 354 33.81 61.74 -13.32
N LEU A 355 33.65 60.76 -12.42
CA LEU A 355 33.18 59.42 -12.77
C LEU A 355 31.73 59.44 -13.26
N SER A 356 30.87 60.20 -12.59
CA SER A 356 29.47 60.32 -12.99
C SER A 356 29.33 60.97 -14.37
N GLU A 357 30.06 62.04 -14.66
CA GLU A 357 29.91 62.79 -15.91
C GLU A 357 30.44 62.02 -17.12
N ALA A 358 31.54 61.29 -16.97
CA ALA A 358 32.16 60.52 -18.05
C ALA A 358 31.43 59.20 -18.37
N LEU A 359 30.80 58.56 -17.38
CA LEU A 359 30.26 57.20 -17.50
C LEU A 359 28.73 57.12 -17.51
N ASN A 360 28.01 58.19 -17.17
CA ASN A 360 26.54 58.22 -17.12
C ASN A 360 25.85 57.88 -18.46
N SER A 361 26.51 58.11 -19.60
CA SER A 361 25.96 57.75 -20.92
C SER A 361 26.23 56.30 -21.35
N LYS A 362 27.15 55.59 -20.68
CA LYS A 362 27.65 54.27 -21.11
C LYS A 362 27.29 53.13 -20.16
N ILE A 363 26.98 53.42 -18.90
CA ILE A 363 26.74 52.44 -17.85
C ILE A 363 25.34 52.62 -17.26
N ASP A 364 24.73 51.52 -16.81
CA ASP A 364 23.42 51.58 -16.17
C ASP A 364 23.48 52.40 -14.88
N TYR A 365 22.51 53.31 -14.71
CA TYR A 365 22.47 54.26 -13.60
C TYR A 365 22.54 53.56 -12.23
N GLU A 366 21.86 52.43 -12.09
CA GLU A 366 21.79 51.66 -10.84
C GLU A 366 23.15 51.02 -10.48
N ILE A 367 23.90 50.55 -11.48
CA ILE A 367 25.23 49.96 -11.30
C ILE A 367 26.26 51.05 -10.99
N LEU A 368 26.19 52.19 -11.69
CA LEU A 368 27.06 53.34 -11.46
C LEU A 368 26.85 53.93 -10.06
N THR A 369 25.60 54.11 -9.63
CA THR A 369 25.27 54.66 -8.31
C THR A 369 25.74 53.73 -7.18
N LYS A 370 25.54 52.41 -7.34
CA LYS A 370 26.04 51.42 -6.39
C LYS A 370 27.57 51.47 -6.27
N TYR A 371 28.28 51.51 -7.39
CA TYR A 371 29.74 51.63 -7.40
C TYR A 371 30.22 52.93 -6.72
N LEU A 372 29.59 54.07 -7.01
CA LEU A 372 29.93 55.37 -6.42
C LEU A 372 29.67 55.45 -4.91
N THR A 373 28.74 54.64 -4.41
CA THR A 373 28.43 54.55 -2.98
C THR A 373 29.58 53.86 -2.23
N ASP A 374 30.09 52.77 -2.79
CA ASP A 374 31.21 52.00 -2.24
C ASP A 374 32.58 52.61 -2.55
N TYR A 375 32.65 53.55 -3.50
CA TYR A 375 33.86 54.26 -3.87
C TYR A 375 34.30 55.22 -2.75
N LYS A 376 35.39 54.86 -2.06
CA LYS A 376 36.05 55.72 -1.07
C LYS A 376 37.01 56.67 -1.76
N THR A 377 36.82 57.96 -1.57
CA THR A 377 37.72 59.04 -2.02
C THR A 377 38.86 59.32 -1.05
N ASP A 378 38.94 58.60 0.07
CA ASP A 378 39.83 58.94 1.17
C ASP A 378 41.24 58.39 0.97
N SER A 379 42.07 59.17 0.27
CA SER A 379 43.49 59.27 0.64
C SER A 379 43.58 60.29 1.77
N ILE A 380 43.60 59.79 3.00
CA ILE A 380 44.14 60.53 4.14
C ILE A 380 45.56 60.95 3.77
N HIS A 381 45.81 62.26 3.84
CA HIS A 381 47.14 62.86 3.77
C HIS A 381 47.95 62.28 4.93
N PHE A 382 48.87 61.36 4.67
CA PHE A 382 49.88 60.97 5.65
C PHE A 382 50.97 62.04 5.58
N GLU A 383 50.95 62.98 6.52
CA GLU A 383 52.15 63.74 6.87
C GLU A 383 53.21 62.75 7.35
N ILE A 384 54.40 62.88 6.79
CA ILE A 384 55.60 62.18 7.26
C ILE A 384 56.10 62.99 8.45
N ASP A 385 55.84 62.51 9.67
CA ASP A 385 56.65 62.87 10.82
C ASP A 385 57.82 61.88 10.90
N GLU A 386 58.99 62.31 10.42
CA GLU A 386 60.29 61.68 10.67
C GLU A 386 60.76 61.98 12.11
N GLU A 387 60.02 61.50 13.10
CA GLU A 387 60.50 61.37 14.48
C GLU A 387 60.06 60.00 15.03
N ASP A 388 60.68 58.93 14.51
CA ASP A 388 60.89 57.65 15.20
C ASP A 388 61.61 56.65 14.28
N MET A 389 62.92 56.85 14.05
CA MET A 389 63.89 55.76 13.80
C MET A 389 65.31 56.24 14.13
N VAL A 390 65.77 55.87 15.33
CA VAL A 390 67.19 55.60 15.65
C VAL A 390 67.44 54.12 15.39
#